data_AF-A0A536GNQ2-F1
#
_entry.id   AF-A0A536GNQ2-F1
#
_cell.length_a   1.000
_cell.length_b   1.000
_cell.length_c   1.000
_cell.angle_alpha   90.00
_cell.angle_beta   90.00
_cell.angle_gamma   90.00
#
_symmetry.space_group_name_H-M   'P 1'
#
loop_
_entity.id
_entity.type
_entity.pdbx_description
1 polymer ?
#
loop_
_entity_poly.entity_id
_entity_poly.type
_entity_poly.pdbx_seq_one_letter_code
_entity_poly.pdbx_strand_id
1 'polypeptide(L)' 'SEELIEHVRTQIASYKTPRSIEFRTEALPKSGAGKILKRDLREKYWVGKSRRVN' A
#
# COMPACT_ATOMS: atom_id res chain seq x y z
N SER A 1 -12.78 3.93 5.62
CA SER A 1 -11.46 4.30 5.05
C SER A 1 -11.36 5.79 4.79
N GLU A 2 -12.44 6.46 4.41
CA GLU A 2 -12.46 7.91 4.17
C GLU A 2 -11.97 8.74 5.37
N GLU A 3 -12.38 8.38 6.58
CA GLU A 3 -11.87 8.99 7.83
C GLU A 3 -10.34 8.89 7.96
N LEU A 4 -9.73 7.76 7.58
CA LEU A 4 -8.27 7.60 7.61
C LEU A 4 -7.58 8.45 6.54
N ILE A 5 -8.19 8.56 5.35
CA ILE A 5 -7.68 9.43 4.28
C ILE A 5 -7.71 10.88 4.75
N GLU A 6 -8.81 11.32 5.37
CA GLU A 6 -8.96 12.68 5.89
C GLU A 6 -8.00 12.95 7.06
N HIS A 7 -7.87 12.00 7.99
CA HIS A 7 -6.90 12.06 9.07
C HIS A 7 -5.46 12.23 8.56
N VAL A 8 -5.08 11.53 7.48
CA VAL A 8 -3.74 11.66 6.90
C VAL A 8 -3.61 12.97 6.12
N ARG A 9 -4.67 13.42 5.43
CA ARG A 9 -4.69 14.67 4.65
C ARG A 9 -4.35 15.90 5.49
N THR A 10 -4.76 15.94 6.76
CA THR A 10 -4.45 17.05 7.67
C THR A 10 -3.01 17.03 8.18
N GLN A 11 -2.27 15.92 8.00
CA GLN A 11 -0.93 15.71 8.58
C GLN A 11 0.21 15.78 7.55
N ILE A 12 -0.07 15.55 6.27
CA ILE A 12 0.94 15.55 5.20
C ILE A 12 0.43 16.32 3.98
N ALA A 13 1.37 16.73 3.11
CA ALA A 13 1.02 17.37 1.85
C ALA A 13 0.04 16.51 1.03
N SER A 14 -0.96 17.14 0.43
CA SER A 14 -2.09 16.47 -0.24
C SER A 14 -1.67 15.47 -1.32
N TYR A 15 -0.56 15.71 -2.02
CA TYR A 15 -0.04 14.78 -3.03
C TYR A 15 0.54 13.47 -2.45
N LYS A 16 0.79 13.42 -1.13
CA LYS A 16 1.24 12.22 -0.41
C LYS A 16 0.08 11.45 0.22
N THR A 17 -1.12 12.03 0.25
CA THR A 17 -2.31 11.38 0.82
C THR A 17 -2.64 10.10 0.03
N PRO A 18 -2.92 8.97 0.69
CA PRO A 18 -3.26 7.73 0.00
C PRO A 18 -4.54 7.89 -0.81
N ARG A 19 -4.54 7.36 -2.04
CA ARG A 19 -5.72 7.34 -2.92
C ARG A 19 -6.71 6.22 -2.62
N SER A 20 -6.26 5.16 -1.95
CA SER A 20 -7.07 4.02 -1.59
C SER A 20 -6.50 3.35 -0.34
N ILE A 21 -7.37 2.77 0.48
CA ILE A 21 -7.01 1.98 1.65
C ILE A 21 -7.74 0.65 1.56
N GLU A 22 -7.01 -0.43 1.78
CA GLU A 22 -7.52 -1.80 1.76
C GLU A 22 -7.25 -2.43 3.13
N PHE A 23 -8.30 -2.99 3.72
CA PHE A 23 -8.18 -3.80 4.93
C PHE A 23 -8.13 -5.27 4.52
N ARG A 24 -7.19 -6.01 5.10
CA ARG A 24 -6.99 -7.43 4.84
C ARG A 24 -7.17 -8.21 6.12
N THR A 25 -7.73 -9.41 6.01
CA THR A 25 -7.83 -10.35 7.14
C THR A 25 -6.57 -11.20 7.23
N GLU A 26 -5.89 -11.45 6.09
CA GLU A 26 -4.60 -12.10 6.06
C GLU A 26 -3.47 -11.20 6.56
N ALA A 27 -2.45 -11.83 7.17
CA ALA A 27 -1.26 -11.14 7.61
C ALA A 27 -0.44 -10.61 6.42
N LEU A 28 0.27 -9.48 6.64
CA LEU A 28 1.21 -8.97 5.65
C LEU A 28 2.29 -10.02 5.35
N PRO A 29 2.69 -10.18 4.06
CA PRO A 29 3.74 -11.11 3.70
C PRO A 29 5.06 -10.64 4.32
N LYS A 30 5.75 -11.57 4.98
CA LYS A 30 7.01 -11.30 5.66
C LYS A 30 8.07 -12.31 5.22
N SER A 31 9.33 -11.86 5.15
CA SER A 31 10.49 -12.74 5.01
C SER A 31 10.69 -13.61 6.26
N GLY A 32 11.57 -14.62 6.18
CA GLY A 32 11.98 -15.40 7.37
C GLY A 32 12.58 -14.56 8.51
N ALA A 33 13.12 -13.38 8.19
CA ALA A 33 13.60 -12.39 9.17
C ALA A 33 12.52 -11.36 9.60
N GLY A 34 11.25 -11.58 9.25
CA GLY A 34 10.11 -10.75 9.68
C GLY A 34 9.90 -9.45 8.88
N LYS A 35 10.78 -9.10 7.93
CA LYS A 35 10.63 -7.90 7.09
C LYS A 35 9.44 -8.01 6.13
N ILE A 36 8.63 -6.95 6.01
CA ILE A 36 7.49 -6.89 5.07
C ILE A 36 8.00 -6.98 3.62
N LEU A 37 7.40 -7.89 2.85
CA LEU A 37 7.71 -8.09 1.44
C LEU A 37 6.85 -7.18 0.56
N LYS A 38 7.31 -5.93 0.36
CA LYS A 38 6.62 -4.94 -0.49
C LYS A 38 6.43 -5.41 -1.94
N ARG A 39 7.31 -6.27 -2.45
CA ARG A 39 7.20 -6.84 -3.81
C ARG A 39 5.90 -7.62 -3.95
N ASP A 40 5.64 -8.53 -3.03
CA ASP A 40 4.49 -9.44 -3.08
C ASP A 40 3.18 -8.65 -2.90
N LEU A 41 3.20 -7.60 -2.06
CA LEU A 41 2.08 -6.66 -1.94
C LEU A 41 1.77 -5.90 -3.24
N ARG A 42 2.80 -5.57 -4.04
CA ARG A 42 2.66 -4.80 -5.28
C ARG A 42 2.30 -5.66 -6.50
N GLU A 43 2.62 -6.95 -6.49
CA GLU A 43 2.50 -7.84 -7.64
C GLU A 43 1.09 -7.85 -8.24
N LYS A 44 0.06 -7.88 -7.38
CA LYS A 44 -1.35 -7.87 -7.81
C LYS A 44 -1.75 -6.66 -8.65
N TYR A 45 -1.08 -5.52 -8.46
CA TYR A 45 -1.38 -4.29 -9.22
C TYR A 45 -0.67 -4.26 -10.57
N TRP A 46 0.39 -5.06 -10.75
CA TRP A 46 1.21 -5.11 -11.98
C TRP A 46 0.80 -6.20 -12.96
N VAL A 47 -0.20 -7.02 -12.63
CA VAL A 47 -0.80 -7.97 -13.57
C VAL A 47 -1.31 -7.19 -14.80
N GLY A 48 -0.81 -7.55 -15.98
CA GLY A 48 -1.17 -6.88 -17.24
C GLY A 48 -0.57 -5.47 -17.43
N LYS A 49 0.36 -5.02 -16.59
CA LYS A 49 1.05 -3.73 -16.75
C LYS A 49 2.47 -3.94 -17.27
N SER A 50 2.85 -3.20 -18.31
CA SER A 50 4.18 -3.26 -18.93
C SER A 50 5.28 -2.55 -18.14
N ARG A 51 4.93 -1.63 -17.22
CA ARG A 51 5.90 -0.84 -16.44
C ARG A 51 5.60 -0.89 -14.95
N ARG A 52 6.65 -1.15 -14.15
CA ARG A 52 6.63 -1.14 -12.68
C ARG A 52 7.18 0.19 -12.14
N VAL A 53 6.82 0.54 -10.91
CA VAL A 53 7.50 1.61 -10.15
C VAL A 53 8.58 0.99 -9.27
N ASN A 54 9.69 1.70 -9.05
CA ASN A 54 10.77 1.27 -8.17
C ASN A 54 10.30 1.29 -6.70
#